data_AF-A0A482XJQ7-F1
#
_entry.id   AF-A0A482XJQ7-F1
#
_cell.length_a   1.000
_cell.length_b   1.000
_cell.length_c   1.000
_cell.angle_alpha   90.00
_cell.angle_beta   90.00
_cell.angle_gamma   90.00
#
_symmetry.space_group_name_H-M   'P 1'
#
loop_
_entity.id
_entity.type
_entity.pdbx_description
1 polymer ?
#
loop_
_entity_poly.entity_id
_entity_poly.type
_entity_poly.pdbx_seq_one_letter_code
_entity_poly.pdbx_strand_id
1 'polypeptide(L)'
;MIASNELRFKRLNKEMEGYSGSDVRLACKEAAMCAMRKAFTALETTKKSSELETLDLDVLTNADVLKAVVRTKPSTCHSLLDRYRVWHKEFGSA
;
A
#
# COMPACT_ATOMS: atom_id res chain seq x y z
N MET A 1 -11.56 18.02 -1.25
CA MET A 1 -12.11 17.71 0.09
C MET A 1 -11.97 16.21 0.33
N ILE A 2 -11.03 15.79 1.17
CA ILE A 2 -10.89 14.38 1.57
C ILE A 2 -12.03 14.09 2.56
N ALA A 3 -13.15 13.59 2.06
CA ALA A 3 -14.27 13.16 2.88
C ALA A 3 -13.87 11.90 3.66
N SER A 4 -13.73 12.06 4.98
CA SER A 4 -13.83 11.00 6.00
C SER A 4 -12.73 9.91 5.96
N ASN A 5 -11.48 10.30 6.21
CA ASN A 5 -10.32 9.39 6.26
C ASN A 5 -10.13 8.64 7.60
N GLU A 6 -10.72 9.10 8.71
CA GLU A 6 -10.46 8.53 10.05
C GLU A 6 -11.02 7.11 10.25
N LEU A 7 -12.10 6.75 9.56
CA LEU A 7 -12.76 5.45 9.74
C LEU A 7 -12.01 4.28 9.09
N ARG A 8 -10.97 4.55 8.27
CA ARG A 8 -10.34 3.54 7.40
C ARG A 8 -8.98 3.04 7.87
N PHE A 9 -8.25 3.83 8.66
CA PHE A 9 -6.98 3.37 9.25
C PHE A 9 -7.16 2.18 10.18
N LYS A 10 -8.28 2.10 10.92
CA LYS A 10 -8.58 0.95 11.78
C LYS A 10 -8.68 -0.36 10.99
N ARG A 11 -9.32 -0.32 9.80
CA ARG A 11 -9.43 -1.50 8.93
C ARG A 11 -8.08 -1.86 8.32
N LEU A 12 -7.36 -0.87 7.79
CA LEU A 12 -6.01 -1.11 7.23
C LEU A 12 -5.06 -1.69 8.28
N ASN A 13 -5.11 -1.20 9.51
CA ASN A 13 -4.31 -1.73 10.61
C ASN A 13 -4.57 -3.22 10.86
N LYS A 14 -5.83 -3.65 10.79
CA LYS A 14 -6.20 -5.07 10.94
C LYS A 14 -5.70 -5.93 9.77
N GLU A 15 -5.75 -5.41 8.54
CA GLU A 15 -5.30 -6.13 7.34
C GLU A 15 -3.77 -6.16 7.22
N MET A 16 -3.09 -5.20 7.84
CA MET A 16 -1.62 -5.08 7.87
C MET A 16 -1.01 -5.71 9.13
N GLU A 17 -1.74 -6.55 9.85
CA GLU A 17 -1.17 -7.27 10.99
C GLU A 17 -0.02 -8.17 10.51
N GLY A 18 1.13 -8.06 11.19
CA GLY A 18 2.36 -8.75 10.79
C GLY A 18 3.14 -8.08 9.66
N TYR A 19 2.80 -6.86 9.25
CA TYR A 19 3.59 -6.05 8.32
C TYR A 19 4.61 -5.22 9.09
N SER A 20 5.82 -5.10 8.55
CA SER A 20 6.82 -4.15 9.03
C SER A 20 6.59 -2.76 8.43
N GLY A 21 7.26 -1.73 8.98
CA GLY A 21 7.21 -0.38 8.43
C GLY A 21 7.67 -0.30 6.97
N SER A 22 8.60 -1.17 6.54
CA SER A 22 9.00 -1.27 5.13
C SER A 22 7.90 -1.83 4.23
N ASP A 23 7.11 -2.78 4.73
CA ASP A 23 5.98 -3.35 3.97
C ASP A 23 4.86 -2.32 3.81
N VAL A 24 4.57 -1.55 4.87
CA VAL A 24 3.60 -0.44 4.80
C VAL A 24 4.03 0.59 3.77
N ARG A 25 5.32 0.99 3.77
CA ARG A 25 5.87 1.90 2.76
C ARG A 25 5.74 1.32 1.35
N LEU A 26 6.02 0.03 1.17
CA LEU A 26 5.92 -0.63 -0.12
C LEU A 26 4.46 -0.68 -0.61
N ALA A 27 3.51 -1.01 0.26
CA ALA A 27 2.09 -1.01 -0.06
C ALA A 27 1.58 0.39 -0.47
N CYS A 28 2.03 1.45 0.20
CA CYS A 28 1.71 2.83 -0.19
C CYS A 28 2.29 3.19 -1.57
N LYS A 29 3.54 2.81 -1.83
CA LYS A 29 4.16 3.00 -3.15
C LYS A 29 3.39 2.24 -4.23
N GLU A 30 2.97 1.01 -3.93
CA GLU A 30 2.20 0.19 -4.85
C GLU A 30 0.83 0.80 -5.17
N ALA A 31 0.13 1.34 -4.17
CA ALA A 31 -1.13 2.05 -4.37
C ALA A 31 -0.95 3.25 -5.31
N ALA A 32 0.11 4.06 -5.12
CA ALA A 32 0.42 5.16 -6.03
C ALA A 32 0.74 4.68 -7.46
N MET A 33 1.50 3.59 -7.58
CA MET A 33 1.82 3.00 -8.88
C MET A 33 0.59 2.42 -9.60
N CYS A 34 -0.45 1.99 -8.87
CA CYS A 34 -1.73 1.60 -9.47
C CYS A 34 -2.37 2.77 -10.24
N ALA A 35 -2.45 3.96 -9.62
CA ALA A 35 -2.98 5.14 -10.30
C ALA A 35 -2.12 5.54 -11.50
N MET A 36 -0.80 5.52 -11.34
CA MET A 36 0.14 5.82 -12.43
C MET A 36 -0.01 4.86 -13.63
N ARG A 37 -0.17 3.55 -13.39
CA ARG A 37 -0.38 2.58 -14.47
C ARG A 37 -1.68 2.84 -15.24
N LYS A 38 -2.77 3.20 -14.55
CA LYS A 38 -4.03 3.61 -15.22
C LYS A 38 -3.80 4.81 -16.14
N ALA A 39 -3.04 5.81 -15.67
CA ALA A 39 -2.69 6.99 -16.45
C ALA A 39 -1.89 6.64 -17.72
N PHE A 40 -0.86 5.81 -17.58
CA PHE A 40 -0.08 5.34 -18.74
C PHE A 40 -0.92 4.55 -19.73
N THR A 41 -1.79 3.64 -19.27
CA THR A 41 -2.70 2.91 -20.16
C THR A 41 -3.67 3.85 -20.90
N ALA A 42 -4.15 4.91 -20.24
CA ALA A 42 -4.99 5.93 -20.91
C ALA A 42 -4.20 6.70 -21.98
N LEU A 43 -2.94 7.03 -21.73
CA LEU A 43 -2.05 7.68 -22.70
C LEU A 43 -1.81 6.79 -23.93
N GLU A 44 -1.51 5.51 -23.74
CA GLU A 44 -1.23 4.57 -24.83
C GLU A 44 -2.45 4.27 -25.70
N THR A 45 -3.65 4.29 -25.11
CA THR A 45 -4.91 4.01 -25.82
C THR A 45 -5.47 5.23 -26.55
N THR A 46 -5.09 6.44 -26.15
CA THR A 46 -5.55 7.69 -26.75
C THR A 46 -4.76 8.01 -28.03
N LYS A 47 -5.34 7.76 -29.20
CA LYS A 47 -4.71 8.01 -30.52
C LYS A 47 -4.74 9.48 -30.99
N LYS A 48 -5.44 10.37 -30.28
CA LYS A 48 -5.57 11.80 -30.65
C LYS A 48 -4.76 12.68 -29.72
N SER A 49 -3.71 13.29 -30.27
CA SER A 49 -2.81 14.25 -29.60
C SER A 49 -3.54 15.44 -28.96
N SER A 50 -4.69 15.85 -29.50
CA SER A 50 -5.41 17.06 -29.08
C SER A 50 -6.27 16.93 -27.81
N GLU A 51 -6.53 15.72 -27.31
CA GLU A 51 -7.32 15.49 -26.07
C GLU A 51 -6.43 15.25 -24.83
N LEU A 52 -5.10 15.31 -25.01
CA LEU A 52 -4.13 14.97 -23.98
C LEU A 52 -3.93 16.08 -22.93
N GLU A 53 -4.44 17.29 -23.19
CA GLU A 53 -4.28 18.46 -22.32
C GLU A 53 -5.02 18.33 -20.99
N THR A 54 -5.95 17.37 -20.86
CA THR A 54 -6.69 17.10 -19.63
C THR A 54 -6.73 15.60 -19.33
N LEU A 55 -5.60 15.00 -18.96
CA LEU A 55 -5.64 13.69 -18.30
C LEU A 55 -6.20 13.86 -16.88
N ASP A 56 -7.47 13.51 -16.71
CA ASP A 56 -8.07 13.38 -15.39
C ASP A 56 -7.52 12.11 -14.72
N LEU A 57 -6.57 12.31 -13.80
CA LEU A 57 -6.00 11.22 -13.02
C LEU A 57 -7.02 10.77 -11.99
N ASP A 58 -7.46 9.52 -12.13
CA ASP A 58 -8.40 8.88 -11.21
C ASP A 58 -7.92 9.02 -9.76
N VAL A 59 -8.81 9.52 -8.90
CA VAL A 59 -8.50 9.74 -7.48
C VAL A 59 -8.29 8.40 -6.81
N LEU A 60 -7.18 8.25 -6.10
CA LEU A 60 -6.86 7.02 -5.38
C LEU A 60 -8.00 6.65 -4.41
N THR A 61 -8.64 5.51 -4.65
CA THR A 61 -9.69 5.02 -3.76
C THR A 61 -9.12 4.11 -2.68
N ASN A 62 -9.84 3.98 -1.58
CA ASN A 62 -9.49 3.04 -0.52
C ASN A 62 -9.52 1.57 -0.95
N ALA A 63 -10.30 1.23 -1.98
CA ALA A 63 -10.30 -0.11 -2.55
C ALA A 63 -8.97 -0.39 -3.26
N ASP A 64 -8.38 0.62 -3.90
CA ASP A 64 -7.07 0.50 -4.55
C ASP A 64 -5.96 0.33 -3.51
N VAL A 65 -6.04 1.06 -2.39
CA VAL A 65 -5.12 0.88 -1.26
C VAL A 65 -5.22 -0.54 -0.72
N LEU A 66 -6.43 -1.05 -0.45
CA LEU A 66 -6.62 -2.41 0.07
C LEU A 66 -6.07 -3.48 -0.89
N LYS A 67 -6.29 -3.32 -2.20
CA LYS A 67 -5.70 -4.19 -3.22
C LYS A 67 -4.17 -4.15 -3.19
N ALA A 68 -3.57 -2.97 -3.00
CA ALA A 68 -2.14 -2.81 -2.89
C ALA A 68 -1.57 -3.48 -1.63
N VAL A 69 -2.29 -3.42 -0.50
CA VAL A 69 -1.95 -4.15 0.74
C VAL A 69 -1.93 -5.64 0.48
N VAL A 70 -3.03 -6.22 -0.02
CA VAL A 70 -3.13 -7.66 -0.31
C VAL A 70 -2.04 -8.14 -1.27
N ARG A 71 -1.64 -7.30 -2.22
CA ARG A 71 -0.57 -7.62 -3.17
C ARG A 71 0.82 -7.60 -2.54
N THR A 72 1.02 -6.76 -1.54
CA THR A 72 2.28 -6.60 -0.83
C THR A 72 2.32 -7.61 0.31
N LYS A 73 2.98 -8.76 0.13
CA LYS A 73 3.07 -9.74 1.22
C LYS A 73 3.91 -9.18 2.39
N PRO A 74 3.57 -9.51 3.65
CA PRO A 74 4.39 -9.11 4.79
C PRO A 74 5.78 -9.75 4.69
N SER A 75 6.82 -8.97 5.01
CA SER A 75 8.20 -9.46 5.06
C SER A 75 8.50 -10.21 6.34
N THR A 76 7.81 -9.87 7.43
CA THR A 76 7.94 -10.54 8.72
C THR A 76 7.12 -11.82 8.74
N CYS A 77 7.81 -12.97 8.77
CA CYS A 77 7.17 -14.25 9.04
C CYS A 77 7.10 -14.53 10.55
N HIS A 78 6.07 -15.26 10.98
CA HIS A 78 5.87 -15.59 12.40
C HIS A 78 7.08 -16.30 13.03
N SER A 79 7.75 -17.19 12.28
CA SER A 79 8.91 -17.92 12.81
C SER A 79 10.13 -17.03 13.12
N LEU A 80 10.31 -15.93 12.40
CA LEU A 80 11.36 -14.93 12.71
C LEU A 80 11.04 -14.18 14.00
N LEU A 81 9.77 -13.81 14.21
CA LEU A 81 9.33 -13.14 15.43
C LEU A 81 9.50 -14.04 16.66
N ASP A 82 9.19 -15.32 16.54
CA ASP A 82 9.35 -16.27 17.66
C ASP A 82 10.81 -16.43 18.05
N ARG A 83 11.71 -16.59 17.07
CA ARG A 83 13.16 -16.66 17.33
C ARG A 83 13.68 -15.37 17.97
N TYR A 84 13.20 -14.22 17.51
CA TYR A 84 13.54 -12.93 18.10
C TYR A 84 13.03 -12.82 19.54
N ARG A 85 11.81 -13.27 19.84
CA ARG A 85 11.25 -13.26 21.20
C ARG A 85 12.06 -14.10 22.17
N VAL A 86 12.51 -15.29 21.76
CA VAL A 86 13.39 -16.14 22.57
C VAL A 86 14.70 -15.42 22.87
N TRP A 87 15.37 -14.90 21.82
CA TRP A 87 16.64 -14.18 21.98
C TRP A 87 16.48 -12.93 22.85
N HIS A 88 15.40 -12.15 22.67
CA HIS A 88 15.13 -10.95 23.46
C HIS A 88 14.84 -11.27 24.92
N LYS A 89 14.22 -12.42 25.22
CA LYS A 89 14.02 -12.86 26.61
C LYS A 89 15.34 -13.22 27.29
N GLU A 90 16.29 -13.78 26.54
CA GLU A 90 17.59 -14.21 27.07
C GLU A 90 18.61 -13.07 27.17
N PHE A 91 18.59 -12.12 26.23
CA PHE A 91 19.64 -11.10 26.08
C PHE A 91 19.14 -9.66 25.96
N GLY A 92 17.82 -9.44 25.94
CA GLY A 92 17.23 -8.11 25.86
C GLY A 92 17.47 -7.31 27.13
N SER A 93 17.82 -6.03 26.97
CA SER A 93 17.87 -5.09 28.10
C SER A 93 16.46 -4.69 28.51
N ALA A 94 16.26 -4.49 29.81
CA ALA A 94 14.99 -4.09 30.42
C ALA A 94 14.63 -2.63 30.12
#